data_AF-A0A7J6L1I0-F1
#
_entry.id   AF-A0A7J6L1I0-F1
#
_cell.length_a   1.000
_cell.length_b   1.000
_cell.length_c   1.000
_cell.angle_alpha   90.00
_cell.angle_beta   90.00
_cell.angle_gamma   90.00
#
_symmetry.space_group_name_H-M   'P 1'
#
loop_
_entity.id
_entity.type
_entity.pdbx_description
1 polymer ?
#
loop_
_entity_poly.entity_id
_entity_poly.type
_entity_poly.pdbx_seq_one_letter_code
_entity_poly.pdbx_strand_id
1 'polypeptide(L)'
;MVIHQRILFLLGLCNRGPGYIQLRSEQLGLFYDFDCTEVSEVLNWNALHNVAEQFNESAAEPLWGKVNLTWAGWVFGTDEMQERAERECPIGVLMLAILQFYMSAHSGDLELTAYWRDFVQHSIAGIPWYFTALSRWPIFELLHYYQPMMGVDKKNLETACCPQKSGYLDWHELLGLGVTFADGAEKGMVDEVVASALGQATEHLFTLGNERIDEAVEQCLCGVVFLTIVQSTTSGNRLTQYFEKWSAVATDFLNSLPLAMYAATDWPIMQALLHFGDLGKGKRFHEFVTKGMSSVIASCQLLPGLVCWEVPYSQSQIHRYTVAQMLIHMGFDAFYFDLDTFFIQNPLVRMMDYLSAPATHGSPSRLPEDLPQMLWSTHVDGHCINVGIFYMVASTKAGEWSTMYLNWLHLHSYEIDQRGVNALLNYTPTIHVSFEPPSIMDTGEGIPPYSTLDDVNEFISPDGWSGELSSLYIIHFIAIPMTNKIGNLTQLYDAVEGTPDIAHGILTVADHVSAFRMATPPDRMECW
;
A
#
# COMPACT_ATOMS: atom_id res chain seq x y z
N MET A 1 9.72 -42.16 -22.07
CA MET A 1 9.67 -40.69 -22.10
C MET A 1 9.17 -40.26 -20.73
N VAL A 2 10.10 -39.90 -19.84
CA VAL A 2 9.83 -39.74 -18.40
C VAL A 2 9.34 -38.32 -18.16
N ILE A 3 8.03 -38.16 -18.00
CA ILE A 3 7.40 -36.91 -17.54
C ILE A 3 7.77 -36.74 -16.08
N HIS A 4 8.70 -35.83 -15.79
CA HIS A 4 8.99 -35.41 -14.41
C HIS A 4 7.82 -34.56 -13.92
N GLN A 5 6.86 -35.18 -13.24
CA GLN A 5 6.04 -34.48 -12.27
C GLN A 5 6.96 -34.05 -11.11
N ARG A 6 7.11 -32.74 -10.88
CA ARG A 6 7.73 -32.21 -9.67
C ARG A 6 6.69 -31.43 -8.88
N ILE A 7 6.36 -32.03 -7.74
CA ILE A 7 5.48 -31.55 -6.69
C ILE A 7 6.28 -30.64 -5.74
N LEU A 8 5.58 -29.63 -5.24
CA LEU A 8 5.86 -28.66 -4.17
C LEU A 8 6.76 -29.13 -3.02
N PHE A 9 7.67 -28.25 -2.53
CA PHE A 9 8.09 -28.17 -1.11
C PHE A 9 8.55 -26.75 -0.74
N LEU A 10 8.06 -26.28 0.42
CA LEU A 10 8.44 -25.09 1.18
C LEU A 10 9.68 -25.38 2.05
N LEU A 11 10.54 -24.37 2.29
CA LEU A 11 11.28 -24.21 3.53
C LEU A 11 11.54 -22.73 3.79
N GLY A 12 10.91 -22.21 4.87
CA GLY A 12 11.32 -20.97 5.49
C GLY A 12 12.71 -21.14 6.11
N LEU A 13 13.63 -20.28 5.72
CA LEU A 13 14.85 -20.00 6.46
C LEU A 13 15.03 -18.49 6.50
N CYS A 14 14.69 -17.89 7.64
CA CYS A 14 15.32 -16.65 8.08
C CYS A 14 16.82 -16.93 8.18
N ASN A 15 17.61 -16.43 7.21
CA ASN A 15 19.04 -16.30 7.42
C ASN A 15 19.58 -15.00 6.79
N ARG A 16 19.82 -14.06 7.71
CA ARG A 16 20.72 -12.90 7.71
C ARG A 16 21.53 -12.65 6.42
N GLY A 17 21.01 -11.77 5.57
CA GLY A 17 21.76 -11.00 4.57
C GLY A 17 21.71 -9.49 4.92
N PRO A 18 22.74 -8.70 4.60
CA PRO A 18 22.86 -7.31 5.03
C PRO A 18 22.08 -6.41 4.06
N GLY A 19 20.90 -5.96 4.47
CA GLY A 19 20.10 -5.06 3.62
C GLY A 19 18.67 -4.84 4.06
N TYR A 20 18.28 -5.25 5.27
CA TYR A 20 17.04 -4.75 5.86
C TYR A 20 17.17 -3.24 6.07
N ILE A 21 16.05 -2.53 5.87
CA ILE A 21 15.74 -1.21 6.42
C ILE A 21 16.56 -1.05 7.70
N GLN A 22 17.65 -0.29 7.62
CA GLN A 22 18.57 -0.12 8.72
C GLN A 22 17.98 0.95 9.65
N LEU A 23 16.79 0.67 10.19
CA LEU A 23 16.49 1.12 11.54
C LEU A 23 17.70 0.68 12.35
N ARG A 24 18.46 1.64 12.89
CA ARG A 24 19.73 1.34 13.57
C ARG A 24 19.48 0.17 14.51
N SER A 25 20.29 -0.90 14.43
CA SER A 25 20.01 -2.15 15.17
C SER A 25 19.91 -1.96 16.69
N GLU A 26 20.39 -0.82 17.19
CA GLU A 26 20.25 -0.36 18.57
C GLU A 26 18.80 0.00 18.95
N GLN A 27 17.96 0.43 18.00
CA GLN A 27 16.52 0.72 18.21
C GLN A 27 15.65 -0.53 18.02
N LEU A 28 15.99 -1.41 17.05
CA LEU A 28 15.27 -2.68 16.82
C LEU A 28 15.48 -3.71 17.95
N GLY A 29 16.60 -3.65 18.67
CA GLY A 29 16.88 -4.54 19.80
C GLY A 29 16.00 -4.33 21.02
N LEU A 30 15.24 -3.23 21.09
CA LEU A 30 14.37 -2.90 22.22
C LEU A 30 12.92 -3.36 22.04
N PHE A 31 12.50 -3.80 20.84
CA PHE A 31 11.09 -4.03 20.51
C PHE A 31 10.89 -5.24 19.60
N TYR A 32 11.07 -6.45 20.14
CA TYR A 32 10.75 -7.68 19.39
C TYR A 32 9.23 -7.86 19.20
N ASP A 33 8.42 -7.26 20.07
CA ASP A 33 6.96 -7.45 20.14
C ASP A 33 6.27 -6.13 20.51
N PHE A 34 6.11 -5.24 19.53
CA PHE A 34 5.44 -3.93 19.68
C PHE A 34 4.00 -4.04 20.22
N ASP A 35 3.37 -5.17 19.94
CA ASP A 35 1.99 -5.44 20.33
C ASP A 35 1.85 -6.12 21.68
N CYS A 36 2.98 -6.45 22.31
CA CYS A 36 3.06 -7.08 23.62
C CYS A 36 2.26 -8.40 23.70
N THR A 37 2.29 -9.17 22.61
CA THR A 37 1.64 -10.48 22.49
C THR A 37 2.32 -11.58 23.31
N GLU A 38 3.64 -11.55 23.42
CA GLU A 38 4.51 -12.59 23.99
C GLU A 38 4.96 -12.27 25.41
N VAL A 39 4.77 -11.04 25.88
CA VAL A 39 5.15 -10.57 27.23
C VAL A 39 3.94 -10.50 28.16
N SER A 40 4.12 -10.86 29.43
CA SER A 40 3.05 -10.82 30.45
C SER A 40 3.55 -10.80 31.91
N GLU A 41 4.77 -10.33 32.15
CA GLU A 41 5.37 -10.37 33.49
C GLU A 41 4.76 -9.35 34.45
N VAL A 42 4.52 -8.13 33.98
CA VAL A 42 3.94 -7.03 34.77
C VAL A 42 2.42 -7.02 34.69
N LEU A 43 1.87 -7.17 33.48
CA LEU A 43 0.44 -7.13 33.22
C LEU A 43 0.09 -8.12 32.12
N ASN A 44 -1.14 -8.66 32.15
CA ASN A 44 -1.68 -9.38 31.00
C ASN A 44 -2.07 -8.37 29.90
N TRP A 45 -1.11 -7.99 29.06
CA TRP A 45 -1.28 -7.00 28.00
C TRP A 45 -2.35 -7.41 26.98
N ASN A 46 -2.45 -8.70 26.65
CA ASN A 46 -3.52 -9.20 25.78
C ASN A 46 -4.92 -9.00 26.40
N ALA A 47 -5.07 -9.13 27.72
CA ALA A 47 -6.33 -8.82 28.38
C ALA A 47 -6.66 -7.32 28.34
N LEU A 48 -5.65 -6.45 28.54
CA LEU A 48 -5.83 -5.00 28.41
C LEU A 48 -6.17 -4.59 26.97
N HIS A 49 -5.48 -5.17 25.98
CA HIS A 49 -5.76 -4.95 24.55
C HIS A 49 -7.19 -5.32 24.18
N ASN A 50 -7.67 -6.49 24.61
CA ASN A 50 -9.05 -6.91 24.39
C ASN A 50 -10.08 -5.97 25.02
N VAL A 51 -9.77 -5.41 26.20
CA VAL A 51 -10.62 -4.38 26.81
C VAL A 51 -10.62 -3.12 25.94
N ALA A 52 -9.46 -2.67 25.48
CA ALA A 52 -9.35 -1.48 24.63
C ALA A 52 -10.11 -1.63 23.29
N GLU A 53 -10.03 -2.81 22.63
CA GLU A 53 -10.81 -3.09 21.42
C GLU A 53 -12.33 -3.07 21.71
N GLN A 54 -12.78 -3.65 22.81
CA GLN A 54 -14.20 -3.59 23.20
C GLN A 54 -14.68 -2.16 23.42
N PHE A 55 -13.83 -1.29 23.99
CA PHE A 55 -14.11 0.13 24.13
C PHE A 55 -14.26 0.85 22.79
N ASN A 56 -13.42 0.51 21.82
CA ASN A 56 -13.48 1.07 20.49
C ASN A 56 -14.78 0.67 19.77
N GLU A 57 -15.18 -0.60 19.86
CA GLU A 57 -16.40 -1.11 19.22
C GLU A 57 -17.69 -0.60 19.88
N SER A 58 -17.68 -0.43 21.20
CA SER A 58 -18.88 -0.14 21.99
C SER A 58 -19.16 1.35 22.15
N ALA A 59 -18.72 2.22 21.25
CA ALA A 59 -18.80 3.70 21.33
C ALA A 59 -20.15 4.31 21.82
N ALA A 60 -21.22 3.50 21.87
CA ALA A 60 -22.55 3.81 22.39
C ALA A 60 -22.78 3.58 23.91
N GLU A 61 -21.99 2.75 24.61
CA GLU A 61 -22.14 2.52 26.05
C GLU A 61 -20.82 2.71 26.82
N PRO A 62 -20.81 3.55 27.87
CA PRO A 62 -19.60 3.78 28.62
C PRO A 62 -19.23 2.54 29.45
N LEU A 63 -18.22 1.79 28.99
CA LEU A 63 -17.70 0.57 29.64
C LEU A 63 -16.94 0.84 30.96
N TRP A 64 -17.14 2.00 31.59
CA TRP A 64 -16.48 2.43 32.83
C TRP A 64 -16.53 1.40 33.96
N GLY A 65 -17.60 0.62 34.04
CA GLY A 65 -17.75 -0.42 35.06
C GLY A 65 -16.96 -1.71 34.78
N LYS A 66 -16.38 -1.87 33.58
CA LYS A 66 -15.66 -3.08 33.16
C LYS A 66 -14.13 -2.91 33.12
N VAL A 67 -13.61 -1.67 33.09
CA VAL A 67 -12.17 -1.46 33.22
C VAL A 67 -11.79 -1.75 34.66
N ASN A 68 -10.97 -2.77 34.85
CA ASN A 68 -10.47 -3.08 36.17
C ASN A 68 -9.48 -1.98 36.60
N LEU A 69 -9.97 -1.01 37.38
CA LEU A 69 -9.18 0.10 37.96
C LEU A 69 -7.93 -0.37 38.70
N THR A 70 -7.86 -1.64 39.09
CA THR A 70 -6.66 -2.19 39.72
C THR A 70 -5.45 -2.19 38.80
N TRP A 71 -5.61 -2.30 37.47
CA TRP A 71 -4.45 -2.35 36.56
C TRP A 71 -3.63 -1.07 36.61
N ALA A 72 -4.27 0.10 36.60
CA ALA A 72 -3.57 1.37 36.75
C ALA A 72 -2.96 1.53 38.14
N GLY A 73 -3.68 1.15 39.20
CA GLY A 73 -3.13 1.17 40.55
C GLY A 73 -1.91 0.24 40.73
N TRP A 74 -1.81 -0.83 39.94
CA TRP A 74 -0.67 -1.73 39.93
C TRP A 74 0.52 -1.19 39.12
N VAL A 75 0.27 -0.72 37.90
CA VAL A 75 1.33 -0.19 37.01
C VAL A 75 1.90 1.12 37.54
N PHE A 76 1.04 2.03 37.99
CA PHE A 76 1.42 3.38 38.46
C PHE A 76 1.49 3.47 39.99
N GLY A 77 1.51 2.33 40.69
CA GLY A 77 1.58 2.29 42.15
C GLY A 77 2.98 2.61 42.70
N THR A 78 4.04 2.31 41.93
CA THR A 78 5.43 2.63 42.25
C THR A 78 6.23 2.92 40.98
N ASP A 79 7.26 3.77 41.08
CA ASP A 79 8.16 4.09 39.96
C ASP A 79 8.82 2.83 39.38
N GLU A 80 9.19 1.86 40.24
CA GLU A 80 9.78 0.59 39.82
C GLU A 80 8.82 -0.24 38.95
N MET A 81 7.54 -0.30 39.32
CA MET A 81 6.53 -1.04 38.54
C MET A 81 6.24 -0.36 37.21
N GLN A 82 6.17 0.97 37.20
CA GLN A 82 5.98 1.73 35.98
C GLN A 82 7.15 1.52 35.02
N GLU A 83 8.40 1.66 35.48
CA GLU A 83 9.59 1.50 34.65
C GLU A 83 9.71 0.05 34.11
N ARG A 84 9.30 -0.96 34.90
CA ARG A 84 9.20 -2.34 34.42
C ARG A 84 8.12 -2.49 33.35
N ALA A 85 6.95 -1.91 33.56
CA ALA A 85 5.85 -1.95 32.59
C ALA A 85 6.23 -1.27 31.27
N GLU A 86 6.90 -0.12 31.34
CA GLU A 86 7.36 0.63 30.16
C GLU A 86 8.45 -0.10 29.39
N ARG A 87 9.35 -0.80 30.07
CA ARG A 87 10.32 -1.69 29.42
C ARG A 87 9.67 -2.90 28.76
N GLU A 88 8.62 -3.43 29.35
CA GLU A 88 7.91 -4.61 28.84
C GLU A 88 6.98 -4.26 27.68
N CYS A 89 6.18 -3.21 27.82
CA CYS A 89 5.14 -2.82 26.87
C CYS A 89 4.81 -1.32 26.94
N PRO A 90 5.61 -0.43 26.31
CA PRO A 90 5.37 1.01 26.42
C PRO A 90 4.07 1.44 25.73
N ILE A 91 3.66 0.79 24.63
CA ILE A 91 2.38 1.08 23.98
C ILE A 91 1.20 0.67 24.88
N GLY A 92 1.33 -0.43 25.62
CA GLY A 92 0.33 -0.85 26.61
C GLY A 92 0.24 0.11 27.79
N VAL A 93 1.37 0.64 28.28
CA VAL A 93 1.39 1.69 29.31
C VAL A 93 0.74 2.97 28.79
N LEU A 94 1.06 3.39 27.56
CA LEU A 94 0.41 4.52 26.90
C LEU A 94 -1.11 4.31 26.80
N MET A 95 -1.55 3.13 26.36
CA MET A 95 -2.98 2.78 26.31
C MET A 95 -3.64 2.93 27.70
N LEU A 96 -3.00 2.38 28.73
CA LEU A 96 -3.51 2.47 30.09
C LEU A 96 -3.61 3.93 30.56
N ALA A 97 -2.62 4.76 30.24
CA ALA A 97 -2.63 6.19 30.55
C ALA A 97 -3.76 6.94 29.82
N ILE A 98 -4.05 6.61 28.55
CA ILE A 98 -5.18 7.18 27.80
C ILE A 98 -6.51 6.82 28.48
N LEU A 99 -6.67 5.58 28.92
CA LEU A 99 -7.87 5.16 29.67
C LEU A 99 -7.99 5.91 31.01
N GLN A 100 -6.88 6.11 31.73
CA GLN A 100 -6.88 6.89 32.98
C GLN A 100 -7.20 8.37 32.76
N PHE A 101 -6.62 8.99 31.72
CA PHE A 101 -6.96 10.35 31.29
C PHE A 101 -8.46 10.47 31.10
N TYR A 102 -9.05 9.57 30.33
CA TYR A 102 -10.48 9.58 30.05
C TYR A 102 -11.33 9.43 31.33
N MET A 103 -11.00 8.47 32.20
CA MET A 103 -11.70 8.27 33.47
C MET A 103 -11.67 9.52 34.36
N SER A 104 -10.51 10.17 34.46
CA SER A 104 -10.34 11.38 35.27
C SER A 104 -11.11 12.58 34.68
N ALA A 105 -11.15 12.70 33.35
CA ALA A 105 -11.95 13.71 32.67
C ALA A 105 -13.44 13.52 32.96
N HIS A 106 -13.92 12.27 32.98
CA HIS A 106 -15.31 11.95 33.27
C HIS A 106 -15.70 12.13 34.74
N SER A 107 -14.77 11.89 35.68
CA SER A 107 -15.01 12.16 37.10
C SER A 107 -15.04 13.67 37.42
N GLY A 108 -14.60 14.52 36.49
CA GLY A 108 -14.48 15.97 36.68
C GLY A 108 -13.29 16.35 37.57
N ASP A 109 -12.34 15.44 37.78
CA ASP A 109 -11.13 15.71 38.55
C ASP A 109 -10.10 16.39 37.65
N LEU A 110 -10.09 17.73 37.65
CA LEU A 110 -9.26 18.53 36.77
C LEU A 110 -7.75 18.34 37.03
N GLU A 111 -7.35 18.08 38.26
CA GLU A 111 -5.94 17.88 38.62
C GLU A 111 -5.45 16.53 38.12
N LEU A 112 -6.23 15.47 38.35
CA LEU A 112 -5.92 14.14 37.83
C LEU A 112 -5.97 14.09 36.30
N THR A 113 -6.92 14.81 35.69
CA THR A 113 -7.03 14.95 34.23
C THR A 113 -5.79 15.63 33.64
N ALA A 114 -5.30 16.70 34.27
CA ALA A 114 -4.10 17.39 33.82
C ALA A 114 -2.87 16.47 33.93
N TYR A 115 -2.73 15.74 35.04
CA TYR A 115 -1.65 14.76 35.23
C TYR A 115 -1.62 13.72 34.11
N TRP A 116 -2.75 13.04 33.85
CA TRP A 116 -2.79 11.99 32.83
C TRP A 116 -2.65 12.53 31.41
N ARG A 117 -3.16 13.72 31.12
CA ARG A 117 -2.93 14.38 29.83
C ARG A 117 -1.44 14.60 29.59
N ASP A 118 -0.73 15.12 30.58
CA ASP A 118 0.70 15.41 30.46
C ASP A 118 1.52 14.12 30.38
N PHE A 119 1.09 13.06 31.10
CA PHE A 119 1.67 11.73 30.99
C PHE A 119 1.50 11.13 29.58
N VAL A 120 0.28 11.20 29.02
CA VAL A 120 -0.01 10.72 27.66
C VAL A 120 0.82 11.48 26.63
N GLN A 121 0.92 12.82 26.75
CA GLN A 121 1.77 13.63 25.89
C GLN A 121 3.23 13.15 25.94
N HIS A 122 3.77 12.97 27.15
CA HIS A 122 5.15 12.54 27.33
C HIS A 122 5.39 11.13 26.75
N SER A 123 4.45 10.22 26.99
CA SER A 123 4.52 8.84 26.52
C SER A 123 4.44 8.74 25.00
N ILE A 124 3.52 9.47 24.36
CA ILE A 124 3.41 9.54 22.90
C ILE A 124 4.70 10.12 22.31
N ALA A 125 5.25 11.19 22.91
CA ALA A 125 6.47 11.80 22.38
C ALA A 125 7.71 10.88 22.48
N GLY A 126 7.70 9.93 23.40
CA GLY A 126 8.74 8.91 23.55
C GLY A 126 8.66 7.76 22.55
N ILE A 127 7.55 7.62 21.82
CA ILE A 127 7.31 6.52 20.87
C ILE A 127 7.15 7.11 19.47
N PRO A 128 7.94 6.68 18.47
CA PRO A 128 7.72 7.07 17.08
C PRO A 128 6.26 6.88 16.67
N TRP A 129 5.61 7.93 16.18
CA TRP A 129 4.14 7.95 15.99
C TRP A 129 3.66 6.80 15.07
N TYR A 130 4.50 6.38 14.12
CA TYR A 130 4.16 5.30 13.20
C TYR A 130 4.17 3.93 13.90
N PHE A 131 4.95 3.71 14.96
CA PHE A 131 4.81 2.50 15.78
C PHE A 131 3.49 2.49 16.54
N THR A 132 3.11 3.63 17.11
CA THR A 132 1.80 3.79 17.74
C THR A 132 0.67 3.47 16.76
N ALA A 133 0.77 3.98 15.53
CA ALA A 133 -0.24 3.79 14.49
C ALA A 133 -0.34 2.34 14.02
N LEU A 134 0.79 1.71 13.72
CA LEU A 134 0.84 0.36 13.15
C LEU A 134 0.62 -0.74 14.19
N SER A 135 0.61 -0.40 15.48
CA SER A 135 0.29 -1.35 16.54
C SER A 135 -1.16 -1.82 16.46
N ARG A 136 -1.44 -3.01 17.01
CA ARG A 136 -2.81 -3.52 17.19
C ARG A 136 -3.61 -2.71 18.20
N TRP A 137 -2.97 -1.83 18.97
CA TRP A 137 -3.64 -1.04 19.99
C TRP A 137 -4.49 0.09 19.35
N PRO A 138 -5.74 0.29 19.78
CA PRO A 138 -6.61 1.35 19.24
C PRO A 138 -6.27 2.75 19.79
N ILE A 139 -5.01 3.15 19.74
CA ILE A 139 -4.52 4.40 20.37
C ILE A 139 -5.14 5.62 19.70
N PHE A 140 -5.01 5.75 18.38
CA PHE A 140 -5.52 6.92 17.66
C PHE A 140 -7.05 6.92 17.59
N GLU A 141 -7.68 5.74 17.61
CA GLU A 141 -9.14 5.60 17.67
C GLU A 141 -9.69 6.18 18.98
N LEU A 142 -9.09 5.81 20.12
CA LEU A 142 -9.49 6.32 21.41
C LEU A 142 -9.16 7.81 21.56
N LEU A 143 -7.97 8.26 21.14
CA LEU A 143 -7.62 9.68 21.17
C LEU A 143 -8.58 10.53 20.32
N HIS A 144 -8.99 10.02 19.15
CA HIS A 144 -9.96 10.69 18.29
C HIS A 144 -11.34 10.73 18.96
N TYR A 145 -11.81 9.61 19.49
CA TYR A 145 -13.10 9.54 20.19
C TYR A 145 -13.15 10.48 21.42
N TYR A 146 -12.04 10.65 22.14
CA TYR A 146 -11.96 11.50 23.33
C TYR A 146 -11.54 12.96 23.05
N GLN A 147 -11.31 13.34 21.80
CA GLN A 147 -11.00 14.71 21.40
C GLN A 147 -11.91 15.78 22.07
N PRO A 148 -13.26 15.60 22.15
CA PRO A 148 -14.13 16.62 22.76
C PRO A 148 -13.85 16.87 24.25
N MET A 149 -13.21 15.92 24.94
CA MET A 149 -12.95 16.00 26.38
C MET A 149 -11.64 16.69 26.73
N MET A 150 -10.78 17.00 25.75
CA MET A 150 -9.51 17.68 25.99
C MET A 150 -9.68 19.14 26.44
N GLY A 151 -10.91 19.67 26.45
CA GLY A 151 -11.25 20.95 27.06
C GLY A 151 -10.62 22.16 26.35
N VAL A 152 -10.26 22.00 25.08
CA VAL A 152 -9.52 23.01 24.35
C VAL A 152 -10.47 24.04 23.74
N ASP A 153 -10.19 25.31 23.98
CA ASP A 153 -10.88 26.40 23.31
C ASP A 153 -10.50 26.42 21.83
N LYS A 154 -11.42 25.98 20.98
CA LYS A 154 -11.25 25.95 19.51
C LYS A 154 -10.79 27.27 18.93
N LYS A 155 -11.21 28.40 19.49
CA LYS A 155 -10.81 29.72 18.98
C LYS A 155 -9.33 29.99 19.23
N ASN A 156 -8.82 29.59 20.39
CA ASN A 156 -7.40 29.70 20.71
C ASN A 156 -6.58 28.72 19.85
N LEU A 157 -7.14 27.54 19.57
CA LEU A 157 -6.52 26.57 18.66
C LEU A 157 -6.40 27.06 17.24
N GLU A 158 -7.46 27.62 16.66
CA GLU A 158 -7.40 28.15 15.29
C GLU A 158 -6.27 29.19 15.16
N THR A 159 -6.15 30.05 16.17
CA THR A 159 -5.12 31.10 16.21
C THR A 159 -3.72 30.51 16.44
N ALA A 160 -3.59 29.46 17.26
CA ALA A 160 -2.31 28.82 17.53
C ALA A 160 -1.84 27.91 16.37
N CYS A 161 -2.77 27.22 15.71
CA CYS A 161 -2.47 26.29 14.63
C CYS A 161 -2.13 27.01 13.34
N CYS A 162 -2.95 28.00 12.96
CA CYS A 162 -2.82 28.70 11.67
C CYS A 162 -3.15 30.19 11.85
N PRO A 163 -2.23 30.96 12.48
CA PRO A 163 -2.42 32.39 12.72
C PRO A 163 -2.54 33.20 11.44
N GLN A 164 -1.98 32.72 10.32
CA GLN A 164 -2.05 33.38 9.01
C GLN A 164 -2.55 32.42 7.95
N LYS A 165 -3.82 32.58 7.56
CA LYS A 165 -4.45 31.75 6.51
C LYS A 165 -4.06 32.17 5.09
N SER A 166 -3.32 33.27 4.93
CA SER A 166 -2.83 33.78 3.64
C SER A 166 -1.31 33.85 3.66
N GLY A 167 -0.65 33.22 2.70
CA GLY A 167 0.81 33.24 2.62
C GLY A 167 1.33 32.46 1.44
N TYR A 168 2.34 31.62 1.70
CA TYR A 168 3.05 30.86 0.68
C TYR A 168 2.18 29.79 0.02
N LEU A 169 1.35 29.14 0.84
CA LEU A 169 0.34 28.18 0.42
C LEU A 169 -1.06 28.73 0.71
N ASP A 170 -2.04 28.30 -0.08
CA ASP A 170 -3.46 28.51 0.24
C ASP A 170 -3.90 27.50 1.30
N TRP A 171 -3.65 27.83 2.56
CA TRP A 171 -3.99 26.98 3.70
C TRP A 171 -5.49 26.70 3.82
N HIS A 172 -6.35 27.57 3.26
CA HIS A 172 -7.79 27.36 3.28
C HIS A 172 -8.22 26.30 2.27
N GLU A 173 -7.69 26.37 1.06
CA GLU A 173 -7.88 25.34 0.04
C GLU A 173 -7.33 24.00 0.52
N LEU A 174 -6.11 23.98 1.06
CA LEU A 174 -5.47 22.76 1.57
C LEU A 174 -6.23 22.13 2.74
N LEU A 175 -6.85 22.94 3.61
CA LEU A 175 -7.74 22.44 4.66
C LEU A 175 -8.97 21.75 4.06
N GLY A 176 -9.60 22.35 3.04
CA GLY A 176 -10.74 21.75 2.33
C GLY A 176 -10.39 20.42 1.65
N LEU A 177 -9.20 20.37 1.01
CA LEU A 177 -8.66 19.13 0.45
C LEU A 177 -8.35 18.10 1.54
N GLY A 178 -7.80 18.53 2.67
CA GLY A 178 -7.51 17.66 3.82
C GLY A 178 -8.76 17.00 4.40
N VAL A 179 -9.84 17.77 4.56
CA VAL A 179 -11.15 17.23 5.00
C VAL A 179 -11.69 16.23 3.98
N THR A 180 -11.62 16.57 2.69
CA THR A 180 -12.05 15.65 1.62
C THR A 180 -11.24 14.36 1.61
N PHE A 181 -9.92 14.46 1.82
CA PHE A 181 -9.01 13.33 1.96
C PHE A 181 -9.42 12.45 3.16
N ALA A 182 -9.68 13.05 4.32
CA ALA A 182 -10.06 12.32 5.53
C ALA A 182 -11.41 11.61 5.39
N ASP A 183 -12.42 12.29 4.82
CA ASP A 183 -13.73 11.71 4.54
C ASP A 183 -13.65 10.55 3.54
N GLY A 184 -12.82 10.71 2.51
CA GLY A 184 -12.55 9.67 1.52
C GLY A 184 -11.82 8.49 2.17
N ALA A 185 -10.81 8.78 2.98
CA ALA A 185 -10.09 7.78 3.75
C ALA A 185 -11.04 7.01 4.67
N GLU A 186 -11.92 7.63 5.44
CA GLU A 186 -12.89 6.91 6.29
C GLU A 186 -13.78 5.95 5.48
N LYS A 187 -14.16 6.34 4.26
CA LYS A 187 -15.00 5.53 3.35
C LYS A 187 -14.22 4.49 2.54
N GLY A 188 -12.90 4.41 2.70
CA GLY A 188 -12.05 3.53 1.91
C GLY A 188 -11.87 3.97 0.44
N MET A 189 -12.20 5.21 0.12
CA MET A 189 -12.12 5.80 -1.22
C MET A 189 -11.43 7.16 -1.13
N VAL A 190 -10.10 7.18 -1.14
CA VAL A 190 -9.34 8.42 -1.26
C VAL A 190 -9.34 8.85 -2.73
N ASP A 191 -9.82 10.05 -3.01
CA ASP A 191 -9.75 10.65 -4.35
C ASP A 191 -8.28 10.91 -4.74
N GLU A 192 -7.83 10.31 -5.85
CA GLU A 192 -6.45 10.44 -6.32
C GLU A 192 -6.07 11.88 -6.66
N VAL A 193 -7.03 12.69 -7.15
CA VAL A 193 -6.81 14.12 -7.44
C VAL A 193 -6.52 14.87 -6.15
N VAL A 194 -7.29 14.58 -5.09
CA VAL A 194 -7.10 15.18 -3.77
C VAL A 194 -5.76 14.76 -3.17
N ALA A 195 -5.42 13.47 -3.20
CA ALA A 195 -4.15 12.96 -2.71
C ALA A 195 -2.96 13.55 -3.49
N SER A 196 -3.08 13.68 -4.81
CA SER A 196 -2.06 14.31 -5.67
C SER A 196 -1.87 15.79 -5.33
N ALA A 197 -2.96 16.54 -5.13
CA ALA A 197 -2.89 17.96 -4.78
C ALA A 197 -2.20 18.20 -3.43
N LEU A 198 -2.56 17.43 -2.39
CA LEU A 198 -1.87 17.44 -1.09
C LEU A 198 -0.40 17.01 -1.24
N GLY A 199 -0.16 16.04 -2.14
CA GLY A 199 1.15 15.55 -2.49
C GLY A 199 2.08 16.66 -2.99
N GLN A 200 1.63 17.35 -4.04
CA GLN A 200 2.33 18.46 -4.69
C GLN A 200 2.55 19.63 -3.73
N ALA A 201 1.56 19.97 -2.89
CA ALA A 201 1.73 21.01 -1.88
C ALA A 201 2.87 20.70 -0.90
N THR A 202 2.99 19.43 -0.49
CA THR A 202 4.08 19.01 0.41
C THR A 202 5.43 18.99 -0.31
N GLU A 203 5.49 18.48 -1.54
CA GLU A 203 6.73 18.51 -2.32
C GLU A 203 7.21 19.94 -2.56
N HIS A 204 6.28 20.84 -2.90
CA HIS A 204 6.56 22.25 -3.05
C HIS A 204 7.13 22.86 -1.77
N LEU A 205 6.56 22.54 -0.60
CA LEU A 205 7.04 23.01 0.69
C LEU A 205 8.50 22.60 0.97
N PHE A 206 8.88 21.37 0.63
CA PHE A 206 10.20 20.82 0.99
C PHE A 206 11.28 20.94 -0.10
N THR A 207 10.91 21.33 -1.33
CA THR A 207 11.88 21.59 -2.41
C THR A 207 12.56 22.94 -2.30
N LEU A 208 12.01 23.86 -1.51
CA LEU A 208 12.48 25.25 -1.42
C LEU A 208 13.49 25.51 -0.30
N GLY A 209 13.81 24.48 0.49
CA GLY A 209 14.75 24.56 1.61
C GLY A 209 14.11 24.96 2.94
N ASN A 210 14.93 24.92 4.00
CA ASN A 210 14.47 25.05 5.39
C ASN A 210 13.82 26.41 5.70
N GLU A 211 14.29 27.51 5.10
CA GLU A 211 13.73 28.85 5.34
C GLU A 211 12.24 28.93 4.99
N ARG A 212 11.80 28.25 3.93
CA ARG A 212 10.38 28.21 3.54
C ARG A 212 9.54 27.29 4.42
N ILE A 213 10.14 26.24 4.97
CA ILE A 213 9.47 25.37 5.94
C ILE A 213 9.19 26.16 7.21
N ASP A 214 10.16 26.94 7.69
CA ASP A 214 9.99 27.79 8.86
C ASP A 214 8.87 28.82 8.64
N GLU A 215 8.86 29.50 7.48
CA GLU A 215 7.77 30.43 7.11
C GLU A 215 6.40 29.73 7.04
N ALA A 216 6.32 28.52 6.50
CA ALA A 216 5.07 27.76 6.42
C ALA A 216 4.59 27.31 7.80
N VAL A 217 5.51 26.92 8.69
CA VAL A 217 5.22 26.59 10.08
C VAL A 217 4.69 27.81 10.83
N GLU A 218 5.29 28.98 10.62
CA GLU A 218 4.80 30.25 11.18
C GLU A 218 3.40 30.61 10.68
N GLN A 219 3.07 30.28 9.43
CA GLN A 219 1.74 30.53 8.86
C GLN A 219 0.69 29.54 9.37
N CYS A 220 1.01 28.23 9.34
CA CYS A 220 0.08 27.15 9.64
C CYS A 220 0.78 25.85 10.04
N LEU A 221 1.32 25.80 11.26
CA LEU A 221 1.94 24.63 11.87
C LEU A 221 1.08 23.36 11.74
N CYS A 222 -0.21 23.41 12.06
CA CYS A 222 -1.08 22.23 11.98
C CYS A 222 -1.30 21.75 10.52
N GLY A 223 -1.26 22.66 9.55
CA GLY A 223 -1.28 22.30 8.13
C GLY A 223 0.00 21.57 7.71
N VAL A 224 1.16 22.05 8.16
CA VAL A 224 2.46 21.37 7.91
C VAL A 224 2.48 19.98 8.54
N VAL A 225 2.01 19.83 9.79
CA VAL A 225 1.89 18.52 10.46
C VAL A 225 0.99 17.57 9.68
N PHE A 226 -0.18 18.05 9.24
CA PHE A 226 -1.10 17.25 8.44
C PHE A 226 -0.45 16.78 7.12
N LEU A 227 0.16 17.70 6.36
CA LEU A 227 0.82 17.39 5.08
C LEU A 227 1.95 16.36 5.24
N THR A 228 2.76 16.49 6.29
CA THR A 228 3.86 15.55 6.57
C THR A 228 3.36 14.16 6.97
N ILE A 229 2.23 14.07 7.70
CA ILE A 229 1.58 12.79 7.99
C ILE A 229 1.00 12.17 6.71
N VAL A 230 0.28 12.93 5.88
CA VAL A 230 -0.26 12.44 4.59
C VAL A 230 0.85 11.91 3.68
N GLN A 231 1.99 12.60 3.61
CA GLN A 231 3.15 12.12 2.86
C GLN A 231 3.79 10.88 3.45
N SER A 232 3.88 10.80 4.78
CA SER A 232 4.34 9.59 5.45
C SER A 232 3.42 8.43 5.14
N THR A 233 2.10 8.64 5.16
CA THR A 233 1.11 7.63 4.84
C THR A 233 1.18 7.17 3.40
N THR A 234 1.27 8.11 2.47
CA THR A 234 1.41 7.81 1.04
C THR A 234 2.71 7.06 0.76
N SER A 235 3.80 7.46 1.43
CA SER A 235 5.11 6.80 1.31
C SER A 235 5.11 5.40 1.92
N GLY A 236 4.44 5.21 3.06
CA GLY A 236 4.26 3.92 3.71
C GLY A 236 3.42 2.97 2.85
N ASN A 237 2.30 3.44 2.30
CA ASN A 237 1.44 2.66 1.38
C ASN A 237 2.21 2.16 0.16
N ARG A 238 3.09 3.00 -0.37
CA ARG A 238 3.90 2.69 -1.56
C ARG A 238 5.25 2.03 -1.22
N LEU A 239 5.54 1.81 0.06
CA LEU A 239 6.80 1.24 0.57
C LEU A 239 8.05 1.96 0.02
N THR A 240 8.01 3.30 -0.01
CA THR A 240 9.14 4.09 -0.54
C THR A 240 10.19 4.40 0.52
N GLN A 241 11.43 4.64 0.10
CA GLN A 241 12.52 5.09 0.98
C GLN A 241 12.23 6.44 1.67
N TYR A 242 11.25 7.22 1.19
CA TYR A 242 10.91 8.51 1.76
C TYR A 242 10.08 8.41 3.05
N PHE A 243 9.56 7.23 3.38
CA PHE A 243 8.81 7.03 4.62
C PHE A 243 9.64 7.45 5.85
N GLU A 244 10.91 7.05 5.95
CA GLU A 244 11.77 7.42 7.09
C GLU A 244 11.97 8.93 7.19
N LYS A 245 12.18 9.59 6.05
CA LYS A 245 12.32 11.05 5.98
C LYS A 245 11.06 11.75 6.49
N TRP A 246 9.91 11.40 5.93
CA TRP A 246 8.64 12.06 6.27
C TRP A 246 8.18 11.73 7.68
N SER A 247 8.36 10.48 8.12
CA SER A 247 7.99 10.05 9.47
C SER A 247 8.85 10.71 10.54
N ALA A 248 10.13 10.97 10.29
CA ALA A 248 11.00 11.72 11.19
C ALA A 248 10.51 13.17 11.35
N VAL A 249 10.21 13.85 10.23
CA VAL A 249 9.67 15.23 10.26
C VAL A 249 8.33 15.28 10.99
N ALA A 250 7.41 14.34 10.70
CA ALA A 250 6.13 14.25 11.40
C ALA A 250 6.31 13.97 12.90
N THR A 251 7.31 13.15 13.28
CA THR A 251 7.66 12.88 14.69
C THR A 251 8.10 14.16 15.38
N ASP A 252 9.01 14.92 14.79
CA ASP A 252 9.50 16.17 15.38
C ASP A 252 8.35 17.16 15.62
N PHE A 253 7.45 17.30 14.63
CA PHE A 253 6.28 18.15 14.76
C PHE A 253 5.29 17.68 15.83
N LEU A 254 4.92 16.40 15.83
CA LEU A 254 4.01 15.83 16.83
C LEU A 254 4.57 15.94 18.25
N ASN A 255 5.88 15.78 18.40
CA ASN A 255 6.57 15.93 19.69
C ASN A 255 6.61 17.38 20.17
N SER A 256 6.65 18.34 19.24
CA SER A 256 6.62 19.79 19.55
C SER A 256 5.23 20.32 19.89
N LEU A 257 4.17 19.60 19.51
CA LEU A 257 2.79 20.01 19.67
C LEU A 257 2.13 19.35 20.88
N PRO A 258 1.39 20.11 21.70
CA PRO A 258 0.49 19.50 22.68
C PRO A 258 -0.54 18.61 21.99
N LEU A 259 -0.84 17.44 22.55
CA LEU A 259 -1.84 16.48 22.07
C LEU A 259 -3.19 17.15 21.83
N ALA A 260 -3.60 18.00 22.76
CA ALA A 260 -4.76 18.85 22.66
C ALA A 260 -4.83 19.65 21.34
N MET A 261 -3.69 20.07 20.80
CA MET A 261 -3.61 20.91 19.63
C MET A 261 -3.87 20.13 18.33
N TYR A 262 -3.19 19.02 18.11
CA TYR A 262 -3.41 18.22 16.91
C TYR A 262 -4.63 17.29 17.01
N ALA A 263 -5.12 17.02 18.22
CA ALA A 263 -6.38 16.30 18.39
C ALA A 263 -7.59 17.20 18.09
N ALA A 264 -7.59 18.47 18.55
CA ALA A 264 -8.78 19.32 18.50
C ALA A 264 -8.80 20.38 17.38
N THR A 265 -7.75 20.45 16.56
CA THR A 265 -7.70 21.29 15.36
C THR A 265 -8.72 20.87 14.30
N ASP A 266 -9.11 21.80 13.42
CA ASP A 266 -9.95 21.50 12.26
C ASP A 266 -9.18 20.76 11.16
N TRP A 267 -7.85 20.79 11.20
CA TRP A 267 -7.03 19.94 10.34
C TRP A 267 -7.24 18.46 10.71
N PRO A 268 -7.48 17.57 9.74
CA PRO A 268 -7.82 16.17 10.05
C PRO A 268 -6.57 15.32 10.34
N ILE A 269 -5.74 15.78 11.28
CA ILE A 269 -4.50 15.12 11.69
C ILE A 269 -4.80 13.75 12.30
N MET A 270 -5.77 13.67 13.21
CA MET A 270 -6.16 12.40 13.84
C MET A 270 -6.68 11.39 12.83
N GLN A 271 -7.48 11.83 11.86
CA GLN A 271 -7.99 10.98 10.80
C GLN A 271 -6.87 10.50 9.87
N ALA A 272 -5.88 11.34 9.57
CA ALA A 272 -4.70 10.93 8.81
C ALA A 272 -3.86 9.88 9.57
N LEU A 273 -3.69 10.04 10.89
CA LEU A 273 -3.02 9.06 11.75
C LEU A 273 -3.78 7.73 11.82
N LEU A 274 -5.12 7.79 11.93
CA LEU A 274 -6.00 6.63 11.87
C LEU A 274 -5.88 5.89 10.54
N HIS A 275 -5.90 6.64 9.43
CA HIS A 275 -5.74 6.07 8.11
C HIS A 275 -4.38 5.37 7.93
N PHE A 276 -3.32 5.91 8.52
CA PHE A 276 -2.02 5.23 8.55
C PHE A 276 -2.05 3.95 9.41
N GLY A 277 -2.76 3.97 10.55
CA GLY A 277 -2.89 2.79 11.41
C GLY A 277 -3.62 1.62 10.75
N ASP A 278 -4.55 1.90 9.83
CA ASP A 278 -5.23 0.87 9.04
C ASP A 278 -4.26 0.03 8.19
N LEU A 279 -3.07 0.54 7.87
CA LEU A 279 -2.03 -0.20 7.13
C LEU A 279 -1.46 -1.36 7.93
N GLY A 280 -1.18 -1.14 9.21
CA GLY A 280 -0.65 -2.18 10.10
C GLY A 280 -1.71 -3.19 10.50
N LYS A 281 -2.96 -2.73 10.66
CA LYS A 281 -4.07 -3.60 11.12
C LYS A 281 -4.62 -4.49 10.01
N GLY A 282 -4.39 -4.15 8.74
CA GLY A 282 -4.86 -4.92 7.60
C GLY A 282 -6.39 -5.10 7.52
N LYS A 283 -7.19 -4.42 8.38
CA LYS A 283 -8.65 -4.59 8.47
C LYS A 283 -9.32 -4.36 7.11
N ARG A 284 -8.93 -3.28 6.41
CA ARG A 284 -9.48 -2.95 5.09
C ARG A 284 -9.01 -3.89 3.99
N PHE A 285 -7.74 -4.29 4.03
CA PHE A 285 -7.21 -5.28 3.10
C PHE A 285 -7.93 -6.63 3.29
N HIS A 286 -8.20 -7.03 4.54
CA HIS A 286 -8.91 -8.27 4.84
C HIS A 286 -10.36 -8.23 4.35
N GLU A 287 -11.10 -7.15 4.60
CA GLU A 287 -12.47 -6.98 4.08
C GLU A 287 -12.50 -6.95 2.54
N PHE A 288 -11.49 -6.35 1.91
CA PHE A 288 -11.31 -6.31 0.47
C PHE A 288 -11.02 -7.70 -0.12
N VAL A 289 -10.02 -8.41 0.43
CA VAL A 289 -9.61 -9.75 0.00
C VAL A 289 -10.73 -10.76 0.21
N THR A 290 -11.37 -10.78 1.37
CA THR A 290 -12.42 -11.78 1.65
C THR A 290 -13.67 -11.60 0.77
N LYS A 291 -14.01 -10.38 0.35
CA LYS A 291 -15.16 -10.15 -0.53
C LYS A 291 -14.81 -10.27 -2.02
N GLY A 292 -13.63 -9.83 -2.44
CA GLY A 292 -13.22 -9.80 -3.86
C GLY A 292 -12.46 -11.03 -4.35
N MET A 293 -11.63 -11.68 -3.52
CA MET A 293 -10.77 -12.79 -3.97
C MET A 293 -11.49 -14.14 -4.02
N SER A 294 -12.65 -14.28 -3.38
CA SER A 294 -13.46 -15.51 -3.43
C SER A 294 -13.75 -15.96 -4.88
N SER A 295 -14.03 -15.00 -5.77
CA SER A 295 -14.28 -15.26 -7.19
C SER A 295 -12.99 -15.50 -7.99
N VAL A 296 -11.90 -14.79 -7.68
CA VAL A 296 -10.61 -14.96 -8.40
C VAL A 296 -9.93 -16.29 -8.04
N ILE A 297 -10.01 -16.73 -6.78
CA ILE A 297 -9.52 -18.04 -6.34
C ILE A 297 -10.27 -19.17 -7.05
N ALA A 298 -11.57 -18.99 -7.33
CA ALA A 298 -12.35 -19.98 -8.08
C ALA A 298 -11.80 -20.16 -9.52
N SER A 299 -11.46 -19.08 -10.22
CA SER A 299 -10.89 -19.10 -11.58
C SER A 299 -9.56 -19.85 -11.64
N CYS A 300 -8.75 -19.64 -10.61
CA CYS A 300 -7.47 -20.29 -10.40
C CYS A 300 -7.59 -21.83 -10.33
N GLN A 301 -8.66 -22.33 -9.69
CA GLN A 301 -8.94 -23.76 -9.56
C GLN A 301 -9.50 -24.40 -10.84
N LEU A 302 -9.99 -23.58 -11.79
CA LEU A 302 -10.56 -24.06 -13.06
C LEU A 302 -9.49 -24.38 -14.12
N LEU A 303 -8.23 -23.98 -13.92
CA LEU A 303 -7.12 -24.23 -14.84
C LEU A 303 -6.27 -25.43 -14.38
N PRO A 304 -6.35 -26.60 -15.04
CA PRO A 304 -5.56 -27.77 -14.65
C PRO A 304 -4.06 -27.49 -14.79
N GLY A 305 -3.31 -27.70 -13.70
CA GLY A 305 -1.84 -27.55 -13.68
C GLY A 305 -1.32 -26.21 -13.15
N LEU A 306 -2.21 -25.28 -12.77
CA LEU A 306 -1.83 -24.02 -12.15
C LEU A 306 -1.85 -24.15 -10.61
N VAL A 307 -0.83 -23.61 -9.93
CA VAL A 307 -0.77 -23.54 -8.46
C VAL A 307 -0.82 -22.07 -8.08
N CYS A 308 -1.86 -21.67 -7.36
CA CYS A 308 -2.05 -20.27 -6.98
C CYS A 308 -1.33 -19.99 -5.67
N TRP A 309 -0.49 -18.96 -5.69
CA TRP A 309 0.22 -18.47 -4.52
C TRP A 309 -0.50 -17.21 -4.02
N GLU A 310 -1.13 -17.31 -2.86
CA GLU A 310 -1.61 -16.14 -2.11
C GLU A 310 -0.49 -15.68 -1.17
N VAL A 311 -0.03 -14.44 -1.31
CA VAL A 311 0.83 -13.81 -0.29
C VAL A 311 -0.12 -13.05 0.63
N PRO A 312 -0.53 -13.63 1.77
CA PRO A 312 -1.45 -12.94 2.64
C PRO A 312 -0.75 -11.68 3.18
N TYR A 313 -1.45 -10.54 3.10
CA TYR A 313 -1.10 -9.27 3.76
C TYR A 313 0.04 -8.43 3.17
N SER A 314 0.40 -8.56 1.88
CA SER A 314 1.34 -7.61 1.27
C SER A 314 0.70 -6.74 0.20
N GLN A 315 0.94 -5.42 0.33
CA GLN A 315 0.59 -4.40 -0.65
C GLN A 315 1.77 -4.04 -1.58
N SER A 316 2.90 -4.75 -1.47
CA SER A 316 4.09 -4.41 -2.23
C SER A 316 3.91 -4.76 -3.72
N GLN A 317 4.00 -3.75 -4.59
CA GLN A 317 4.05 -3.94 -6.04
C GLN A 317 5.25 -4.80 -6.47
N ILE A 318 6.30 -4.85 -5.66
CA ILE A 318 7.53 -5.62 -5.93
C ILE A 318 7.28 -7.14 -5.85
N HIS A 319 6.26 -7.58 -5.11
CA HIS A 319 6.01 -9.00 -4.86
C HIS A 319 5.78 -9.82 -6.12
N ARG A 320 5.12 -9.25 -7.15
CA ARG A 320 4.92 -9.94 -8.44
C ARG A 320 6.24 -10.39 -9.07
N TYR A 321 7.30 -9.60 -8.88
CA TYR A 321 8.62 -9.89 -9.40
C TYR A 321 9.46 -10.71 -8.42
N THR A 322 9.36 -10.49 -7.11
CA THR A 322 10.12 -11.29 -6.13
C THR A 322 9.71 -12.76 -6.18
N VAL A 323 8.40 -13.04 -6.27
CA VAL A 323 7.91 -14.42 -6.41
C VAL A 323 8.34 -15.02 -7.75
N ALA A 324 8.19 -14.28 -8.85
CA ALA A 324 8.65 -14.74 -10.17
C ALA A 324 10.16 -15.03 -10.18
N GLN A 325 10.97 -14.16 -9.59
CA GLN A 325 12.43 -14.33 -9.47
C GLN A 325 12.78 -15.61 -8.70
N MET A 326 12.11 -15.86 -7.57
CA MET A 326 12.31 -17.08 -6.78
C MET A 326 11.99 -18.33 -7.61
N LEU A 327 10.86 -18.33 -8.33
CA LEU A 327 10.45 -19.44 -9.20
C LEU A 327 11.48 -19.69 -10.31
N ILE A 328 11.93 -18.64 -10.99
CA ILE A 328 12.94 -18.72 -12.06
C ILE A 328 14.25 -19.31 -11.54
N HIS A 329 14.75 -18.87 -10.38
CA HIS A 329 15.97 -19.41 -9.77
C HIS A 329 15.83 -20.87 -9.32
N MET A 330 14.61 -21.31 -9.02
CA MET A 330 14.31 -22.71 -8.71
C MET A 330 14.13 -23.58 -9.96
N GLY A 331 14.16 -23.01 -11.16
CA GLY A 331 13.98 -23.73 -12.42
C GLY A 331 12.51 -23.89 -12.84
N PHE A 332 11.61 -23.04 -12.33
CA PHE A 332 10.20 -23.00 -12.71
C PHE A 332 9.90 -21.79 -13.57
N ASP A 333 9.22 -22.01 -14.69
CA ASP A 333 8.65 -20.93 -15.48
C ASP A 333 7.60 -20.19 -14.63
N ALA A 334 7.53 -18.88 -14.78
CA ALA A 334 6.64 -18.02 -14.02
C ALA A 334 5.63 -17.34 -14.95
N PHE A 335 4.35 -17.52 -14.68
CA PHE A 335 3.26 -16.76 -15.31
C PHE A 335 2.59 -15.90 -14.24
N TYR A 336 2.55 -14.59 -14.49
CA TYR A 336 1.91 -13.62 -13.62
C TYR A 336 0.76 -12.94 -14.35
N PHE A 337 -0.32 -12.67 -13.62
CA PHE A 337 -1.42 -11.82 -14.05
C PHE A 337 -2.00 -11.05 -12.86
N ASP A 338 -2.47 -9.82 -13.10
CA ASP A 338 -3.18 -9.03 -12.11
C ASP A 338 -4.56 -9.65 -11.81
N LEU A 339 -5.06 -9.44 -10.59
CA LEU A 339 -6.36 -9.99 -10.15
C LEU A 339 -7.56 -9.40 -10.90
N ASP A 340 -7.36 -8.31 -11.63
CA ASP A 340 -8.35 -7.69 -12.51
C ASP A 340 -8.22 -8.17 -13.97
N THR A 341 -7.68 -9.38 -14.15
CA THR A 341 -7.61 -10.08 -15.42
C THR A 341 -8.68 -11.17 -15.50
N PHE A 342 -9.32 -11.29 -16.66
CA PHE A 342 -10.28 -12.33 -16.99
C PHE A 342 -9.81 -13.12 -18.21
N PHE A 343 -9.72 -14.45 -18.05
CA PHE A 343 -9.30 -15.36 -19.11
C PHE A 343 -10.50 -15.94 -19.84
N ILE A 344 -10.60 -15.69 -21.14
CA ILE A 344 -11.63 -16.28 -22.01
C ILE A 344 -11.20 -17.66 -22.47
N GLN A 345 -9.90 -17.83 -22.73
CA GLN A 345 -9.29 -19.08 -23.14
C GLN A 345 -8.11 -19.41 -22.23
N ASN A 346 -7.66 -20.67 -22.24
CA ASN A 346 -6.48 -21.06 -21.49
C ASN A 346 -5.24 -20.34 -22.04
N PRO A 347 -4.64 -19.40 -21.29
CA PRO A 347 -3.53 -18.59 -21.78
C PRO A 347 -2.26 -19.43 -22.03
N LEU A 348 -2.12 -20.57 -21.34
CA LEU A 348 -0.94 -21.44 -21.47
C LEU A 348 -0.82 -22.02 -22.87
N VAL A 349 -1.93 -22.31 -23.57
CA VAL A 349 -1.87 -22.83 -24.94
C VAL A 349 -1.18 -21.83 -25.85
N ARG A 350 -1.60 -20.56 -25.75
CA ARG A 350 -1.04 -19.49 -26.56
C ARG A 350 0.41 -19.20 -26.21
N MET A 351 0.76 -19.23 -24.92
CA MET A 351 2.14 -19.06 -24.48
C MET A 351 3.04 -20.18 -25.01
N MET A 352 2.57 -21.42 -24.98
CA MET A 352 3.31 -22.55 -25.55
C MET A 352 3.46 -22.42 -27.07
N ASP A 353 2.48 -21.83 -27.77
CA ASP A 353 2.62 -21.46 -29.18
C ASP A 353 3.72 -20.42 -29.37
N TYR A 354 3.81 -19.37 -28.56
CA TYR A 354 4.93 -18.40 -28.64
C TYR A 354 6.30 -19.05 -28.42
N LEU A 355 6.38 -20.01 -27.51
CA LEU A 355 7.61 -20.76 -27.21
C LEU A 355 7.95 -21.80 -28.30
N SER A 356 6.95 -22.25 -29.07
CA SER A 356 7.11 -23.31 -30.07
C SER A 356 7.07 -22.80 -31.51
N ALA A 357 6.60 -21.59 -31.74
CA ALA A 357 6.35 -21.06 -33.08
C ALA A 357 7.67 -20.82 -33.81
N PRO A 358 7.87 -21.44 -34.99
CA PRO A 358 8.96 -21.06 -35.88
C PRO A 358 8.72 -19.62 -36.33
N ALA A 359 9.75 -18.77 -36.26
CA ALA A 359 9.70 -17.33 -36.53
C ALA A 359 8.75 -16.96 -37.69
N THR A 360 7.55 -16.50 -37.37
CA THR A 360 6.59 -16.01 -38.36
C THR A 360 6.96 -14.58 -38.72
N HIS A 361 7.05 -14.31 -40.03
CA HIS A 361 7.42 -13.05 -40.67
C HIS A 361 8.92 -12.75 -40.80
N GLY A 362 9.54 -13.36 -41.83
CA GLY A 362 10.70 -12.77 -42.53
C GLY A 362 12.05 -12.81 -41.84
N SER A 363 12.13 -13.27 -40.58
CA SER A 363 13.40 -13.45 -39.88
C SER A 363 13.94 -14.87 -40.14
N PRO A 364 15.11 -15.04 -40.77
CA PRO A 364 15.63 -16.35 -41.14
C PRO A 364 15.93 -17.18 -39.89
N SER A 365 15.32 -18.37 -39.78
CA SER A 365 15.66 -19.46 -38.86
C SER A 365 16.24 -19.03 -37.51
N ARG A 366 15.35 -18.72 -36.55
CA ARG A 366 15.74 -18.53 -35.16
C ARG A 366 16.37 -19.81 -34.63
N LEU A 367 17.60 -19.71 -34.11
CA LEU A 367 18.19 -20.76 -33.32
C LEU A 367 17.37 -20.91 -32.03
N PRO A 368 17.42 -22.08 -31.35
CA PRO A 368 16.74 -22.25 -30.05
C PRO A 368 17.07 -21.16 -29.02
N GLU A 369 18.24 -20.53 -29.15
CA GLU A 369 18.71 -19.42 -28.31
C GLU A 369 17.95 -18.09 -28.57
N ASP A 370 17.24 -17.97 -29.70
CA ASP A 370 16.49 -16.78 -30.11
C ASP A 370 14.98 -16.86 -29.75
N LEU A 371 14.54 -17.95 -29.10
CA LEU A 371 13.17 -18.05 -28.61
C LEU A 371 12.95 -17.04 -27.47
N PRO A 372 11.79 -16.35 -27.44
CA PRO A 372 11.50 -15.42 -26.37
C PRO A 372 11.49 -16.14 -25.02
N GLN A 373 12.34 -15.68 -24.11
CA GLN A 373 12.40 -16.13 -22.73
C GLN A 373 11.49 -15.30 -21.82
N MET A 374 11.03 -14.13 -22.29
CA MET A 374 10.02 -13.33 -21.62
C MET A 374 8.92 -12.92 -22.59
N LEU A 375 7.69 -12.85 -22.09
CA LEU A 375 6.53 -12.37 -22.82
C LEU A 375 5.80 -11.35 -21.95
N TRP A 376 5.45 -10.20 -22.51
CA TRP A 376 4.83 -9.09 -21.79
C TRP A 376 3.55 -8.63 -22.51
N SER A 377 2.54 -8.16 -21.77
CA SER A 377 1.45 -7.39 -22.41
C SER A 377 1.91 -5.98 -22.77
N THR A 378 1.15 -5.31 -23.63
CA THR A 378 1.34 -3.90 -24.04
C THR A 378 0.02 -3.14 -23.94
N HIS A 379 0.10 -1.81 -23.86
CA HIS A 379 -1.09 -0.96 -23.92
C HIS A 379 -1.52 -0.76 -25.37
N VAL A 380 -2.83 -0.82 -25.64
CA VAL A 380 -3.36 -0.75 -27.02
C VAL A 380 -3.19 0.64 -27.63
N ASP A 381 -3.16 1.69 -26.80
CA ASP A 381 -3.07 3.09 -27.20
C ASP A 381 -1.66 3.68 -27.09
N GLY A 382 -0.71 2.93 -26.55
CA GLY A 382 0.64 3.39 -26.25
C GLY A 382 1.71 2.36 -26.60
N HIS A 383 2.86 2.81 -27.10
CA HIS A 383 3.99 1.92 -27.28
C HIS A 383 4.69 1.73 -25.93
N CYS A 384 4.07 1.04 -24.98
CA CYS A 384 4.70 0.64 -23.70
C CYS A 384 4.21 -0.71 -23.19
N ILE A 385 5.06 -1.33 -22.38
CA ILE A 385 4.76 -2.56 -21.65
C ILE A 385 3.67 -2.29 -20.62
N ASN A 386 2.72 -3.23 -20.55
CA ASN A 386 1.80 -3.41 -19.45
C ASN A 386 2.33 -4.56 -18.58
N VAL A 387 2.51 -4.30 -17.28
CA VAL A 387 3.08 -5.29 -16.34
C VAL A 387 2.02 -6.11 -15.60
N GLY A 388 0.76 -5.94 -16.00
CA GLY A 388 -0.34 -6.71 -15.44
C GLY A 388 -0.37 -8.14 -15.93
N ILE A 389 0.32 -8.48 -17.03
CA ILE A 389 0.46 -9.86 -17.50
C ILE A 389 1.86 -10.08 -18.04
N PHE A 390 2.56 -11.08 -17.52
CA PHE A 390 3.84 -11.48 -18.08
C PHE A 390 4.16 -12.95 -17.87
N TYR A 391 5.08 -13.44 -18.68
CA TYR A 391 5.64 -14.77 -18.59
C TYR A 391 7.16 -14.70 -18.61
N MET A 392 7.81 -15.54 -17.81
CA MET A 392 9.25 -15.70 -17.79
C MET A 392 9.61 -17.18 -17.78
N VAL A 393 10.40 -17.59 -18.78
CA VAL A 393 11.02 -18.91 -18.83
C VAL A 393 12.15 -18.97 -17.81
N ALA A 394 12.24 -20.08 -17.06
CA ALA A 394 13.34 -20.32 -16.16
C ALA A 394 14.65 -20.51 -16.91
N SER A 395 15.43 -19.43 -17.02
CA SER A 395 16.77 -19.43 -17.60
C SER A 395 17.73 -18.64 -16.72
N THR A 396 19.03 -18.90 -16.85
CA THR A 396 20.06 -18.12 -16.16
C THR A 396 19.95 -16.63 -16.50
N LYS A 397 19.70 -16.30 -17.77
CA LYS A 397 19.60 -14.92 -18.24
C LYS A 397 18.37 -14.21 -17.67
N ALA A 398 17.21 -14.88 -17.64
CA ALA A 398 16.01 -14.35 -17.02
C ALA A 398 16.20 -14.14 -15.50
N GLY A 399 16.88 -15.07 -14.82
CA GLY A 399 17.20 -14.94 -13.39
C GLY A 399 18.14 -13.79 -13.08
N GLU A 400 19.18 -13.59 -13.90
CA GLU A 400 20.12 -12.46 -13.78
C GLU A 400 19.42 -11.12 -14.01
N TRP A 401 18.65 -11.02 -15.10
CA TRP A 401 17.87 -9.83 -15.42
C TRP A 401 16.85 -9.50 -14.33
N SER A 402 16.10 -10.49 -13.86
CA SER A 402 15.09 -10.32 -12.80
C SER A 402 15.72 -9.85 -11.49
N THR A 403 16.89 -10.38 -11.14
CA THR A 403 17.66 -9.95 -9.96
C THR A 403 18.10 -8.49 -10.08
N MET A 404 18.60 -8.10 -11.25
CA MET A 404 19.02 -6.72 -11.50
C MET A 404 17.82 -5.76 -11.51
N TYR A 405 16.71 -6.14 -12.14
CA TYR A 405 15.48 -5.35 -12.14
C TYR A 405 14.95 -5.12 -10.72
N LEU A 406 14.87 -6.18 -9.91
CA LEU A 406 14.44 -6.06 -8.51
C LEU A 406 15.38 -5.18 -7.68
N ASN A 407 16.68 -5.30 -7.88
CA ASN A 407 17.65 -4.44 -7.20
C ASN A 407 17.49 -2.97 -7.63
N TRP A 408 17.30 -2.70 -8.92
CA TRP A 408 17.06 -1.35 -9.43
C TRP A 408 15.74 -0.79 -8.91
N LEU A 409 14.64 -1.54 -8.99
CA LEU A 409 13.32 -1.12 -8.51
C LEU A 409 13.32 -0.86 -7.01
N HIS A 410 14.06 -1.66 -6.25
CA HIS A 410 14.24 -1.45 -4.81
C HIS A 410 14.94 -0.12 -4.49
N LEU A 411 15.95 0.26 -5.28
CA LEU A 411 16.66 1.54 -5.12
C LEU A 411 15.89 2.73 -5.71
N HIS A 412 15.00 2.48 -6.67
CA HIS A 412 14.34 3.50 -7.48
C HIS A 412 12.80 3.34 -7.49
N SER A 413 12.19 3.14 -6.31
CA SER A 413 10.77 2.77 -6.18
C SER A 413 9.75 3.79 -6.72
N TYR A 414 10.14 5.06 -6.94
CA TYR A 414 9.27 6.11 -7.53
C TYR A 414 9.16 5.99 -9.05
N GLU A 415 10.05 5.23 -9.70
CA GLU A 415 9.91 4.96 -11.15
C GLU A 415 8.73 4.06 -11.45
N ILE A 416 8.07 3.50 -10.43
CA ILE A 416 7.02 2.50 -10.52
C ILE A 416 7.45 1.27 -11.35
N ASP A 417 6.77 0.16 -11.15
CA ASP A 417 7.22 -1.11 -11.72
C ASP A 417 7.15 -1.11 -13.26
N GLN A 418 6.07 -0.59 -13.83
CA GLN A 418 5.86 -0.52 -15.27
C GLN A 418 6.93 0.30 -16.01
N ARG A 419 7.27 1.52 -15.56
CA ARG A 419 8.33 2.30 -16.25
C ARG A 419 9.69 1.66 -16.03
N GLY A 420 9.92 1.07 -14.86
CA GLY A 420 11.13 0.30 -14.60
C GLY A 420 11.32 -0.85 -15.61
N VAL A 421 10.28 -1.65 -15.86
CA VAL A 421 10.34 -2.71 -16.88
C VAL A 421 10.59 -2.12 -18.26
N ASN A 422 9.85 -1.07 -18.65
CA ASN A 422 10.03 -0.44 -19.96
C ASN A 422 11.46 0.09 -20.16
N ALA A 423 12.04 0.74 -19.15
CA ALA A 423 13.39 1.28 -19.17
C ALA A 423 14.44 0.17 -19.24
N LEU A 424 14.32 -0.86 -18.41
CA LEU A 424 15.28 -1.98 -18.43
C LEU A 424 15.18 -2.80 -19.71
N LEU A 425 13.99 -3.03 -20.24
CA LEU A 425 13.86 -3.72 -21.54
C LEU A 425 14.26 -2.84 -22.72
N ASN A 426 14.46 -1.53 -22.50
CA ASN A 426 14.61 -0.54 -23.56
C ASN A 426 13.51 -0.70 -24.63
N TYR A 427 12.28 -0.97 -24.17
CA TYR A 427 11.15 -1.26 -25.06
C TYR A 427 10.72 -0.02 -25.82
N THR A 428 10.68 1.12 -25.13
CA THR A 428 10.27 2.41 -25.68
C THR A 428 11.36 3.44 -25.49
N PRO A 429 12.05 3.89 -26.56
CA PRO A 429 13.18 4.82 -26.44
C PRO A 429 12.82 6.20 -25.85
N THR A 430 11.53 6.52 -25.76
CA THR A 430 11.03 7.81 -25.26
C THR A 430 10.66 7.79 -23.78
N ILE A 431 10.70 6.63 -23.12
CA ILE A 431 10.41 6.56 -21.69
C ILE A 431 11.64 7.09 -20.94
N HIS A 432 11.46 8.25 -20.33
CA HIS A 432 12.46 8.84 -19.44
C HIS A 432 12.21 8.34 -18.02
N VAL A 433 13.20 7.67 -17.45
CA VAL A 433 13.28 7.45 -16.01
C VAL A 433 14.19 8.51 -15.41
N SER A 434 13.92 8.91 -14.17
CA SER A 434 14.78 9.84 -13.43
C SER A 434 16.12 9.19 -13.04
N PHE A 435 16.19 7.86 -13.07
CA PHE A 435 17.38 7.09 -12.70
C PHE A 435 17.63 5.98 -13.72
N GLU A 436 18.54 6.26 -14.64
CA GLU A 436 18.86 5.33 -15.73
C GLU A 436 19.31 3.96 -15.21
N PRO A 437 18.87 2.85 -15.84
CA PRO A 437 19.35 1.52 -15.51
C PRO A 437 20.87 1.39 -15.72
N PRO A 438 21.53 0.38 -15.12
CA PRO A 438 22.96 0.16 -15.32
C PRO A 438 23.33 0.00 -16.80
N SER A 439 24.45 0.60 -17.22
CA SER A 439 24.89 0.68 -18.63
C SER A 439 25.09 -0.67 -19.35
N ILE A 440 25.10 -1.79 -18.62
CA ILE A 440 25.07 -3.14 -19.20
C ILE A 440 23.79 -3.39 -20.04
N MET A 441 22.77 -2.56 -19.85
CA MET A 441 21.53 -2.59 -20.62
C MET A 441 21.65 -1.84 -21.96
N ASP A 442 22.59 -0.90 -22.10
CA ASP A 442 22.80 -0.14 -23.34
C ASP A 442 23.27 -1.03 -24.49
N THR A 443 23.96 -2.13 -24.17
CA THR A 443 24.45 -3.10 -25.17
C THR A 443 23.43 -4.19 -25.49
N GLY A 444 22.33 -4.29 -24.72
CA GLY A 444 21.35 -5.38 -24.82
C GLY A 444 21.88 -6.75 -24.39
N GLU A 445 23.16 -6.87 -24.02
CA GLU A 445 23.78 -8.17 -23.71
C GLU A 445 23.15 -8.82 -22.46
N GLY A 446 22.69 -8.01 -21.50
CA GLY A 446 22.01 -8.47 -20.28
C GLY A 446 20.50 -8.73 -20.41
N ILE A 447 19.87 -8.40 -21.55
CA ILE A 447 18.41 -8.52 -21.70
C ILE A 447 18.06 -9.90 -22.25
N PRO A 448 17.25 -10.72 -21.55
CA PRO A 448 16.76 -11.98 -22.10
C PRO A 448 15.95 -11.70 -23.37
N PRO A 449 16.03 -12.56 -24.41
CA PRO A 449 15.15 -12.43 -25.56
C PRO A 449 13.71 -12.32 -25.08
N TYR A 450 12.98 -11.32 -25.55
CA TYR A 450 11.59 -11.11 -25.15
C TYR A 450 10.70 -10.81 -26.33
N SER A 451 9.40 -10.97 -26.11
CA SER A 451 8.36 -10.59 -27.06
C SER A 451 7.18 -9.97 -26.32
N THR A 452 6.18 -9.52 -27.06
CA THR A 452 4.94 -8.97 -26.51
C THR A 452 3.76 -9.80 -26.99
N LEU A 453 2.70 -9.83 -26.19
CA LEU A 453 1.40 -10.35 -26.61
C LEU A 453 0.85 -9.52 -27.77
N ASP A 454 0.06 -10.14 -28.64
CA ASP A 454 -0.68 -9.43 -29.67
C ASP A 454 -1.84 -8.66 -29.01
N ASP A 455 -1.56 -7.41 -28.66
CA ASP A 455 -2.49 -6.48 -28.03
C ASP A 455 -3.66 -6.06 -28.93
N VAL A 456 -3.57 -6.32 -30.23
CA VAL A 456 -4.64 -6.03 -31.18
C VAL A 456 -5.69 -7.13 -31.17
N ASN A 457 -5.26 -8.39 -31.12
CA ASN A 457 -6.15 -9.54 -31.29
C ASN A 457 -6.44 -10.30 -30.01
N GLU A 458 -5.45 -10.45 -29.13
CA GLU A 458 -5.48 -11.45 -28.04
C GLU A 458 -5.84 -10.86 -26.68
N PHE A 459 -5.81 -9.53 -26.58
CA PHE A 459 -5.93 -8.80 -25.33
C PHE A 459 -6.91 -7.62 -25.47
N ILE A 460 -7.88 -7.52 -24.55
CA ILE A 460 -8.72 -6.33 -24.38
C ILE A 460 -8.22 -5.55 -23.18
N SER A 461 -7.97 -4.26 -23.35
CA SER A 461 -7.91 -3.28 -22.27
C SER A 461 -9.01 -2.22 -22.43
N PRO A 462 -9.32 -1.43 -21.39
CA PRO A 462 -10.16 -0.24 -21.50
C PRO A 462 -9.76 0.75 -22.60
N ASP A 463 -8.50 0.73 -23.06
CA ASP A 463 -8.01 1.60 -24.14
C ASP A 463 -8.56 1.17 -25.52
N GLY A 464 -9.13 -0.04 -25.58
CA GLY A 464 -9.94 -0.55 -26.67
C GLY A 464 -9.48 -1.92 -27.15
N TRP A 465 -10.14 -2.39 -28.19
CA TRP A 465 -9.79 -3.60 -28.92
C TRP A 465 -10.36 -3.54 -30.32
N SER A 466 -9.62 -4.08 -31.29
CA SER A 466 -10.00 -4.06 -32.71
C SER A 466 -9.87 -5.42 -33.39
N GLY A 467 -9.61 -6.47 -32.61
CA GLY A 467 -9.38 -7.83 -33.09
C GLY A 467 -10.64 -8.63 -33.39
N GLU A 468 -10.45 -9.90 -33.73
CA GLU A 468 -11.52 -10.87 -33.92
C GLU A 468 -11.83 -11.61 -32.61
N LEU A 469 -13.11 -11.78 -32.28
CA LEU A 469 -13.54 -12.37 -30.99
C LEU A 469 -13.00 -13.79 -30.77
N SER A 470 -12.81 -14.55 -31.85
CA SER A 470 -12.23 -15.90 -31.80
C SER A 470 -10.75 -15.92 -31.41
N SER A 471 -10.06 -14.80 -31.58
CA SER A 471 -8.64 -14.64 -31.27
C SER A 471 -8.43 -14.05 -29.87
N LEU A 472 -9.49 -13.70 -29.16
CA LEU A 472 -9.42 -13.07 -27.85
C LEU A 472 -9.12 -14.10 -26.76
N TYR A 473 -8.03 -13.88 -26.02
CA TYR A 473 -7.62 -14.73 -24.90
C TYR A 473 -7.91 -14.08 -23.55
N ILE A 474 -7.69 -12.76 -23.44
CA ILE A 474 -7.61 -12.07 -22.15
C ILE A 474 -8.34 -10.73 -22.19
N ILE A 475 -9.03 -10.41 -21.10
CA ILE A 475 -9.54 -9.08 -20.78
C ILE A 475 -8.81 -8.59 -19.53
N HIS A 476 -8.21 -7.40 -19.57
CA HIS A 476 -7.54 -6.77 -18.43
C HIS A 476 -8.18 -5.43 -18.10
N PHE A 477 -8.75 -5.31 -16.90
CA PHE A 477 -9.49 -4.12 -16.46
C PHE A 477 -8.57 -3.05 -15.85
N ILE A 478 -7.63 -2.49 -16.62
CA ILE A 478 -6.72 -1.43 -16.13
C ILE A 478 -7.43 -0.09 -15.92
N ALA A 479 -6.89 0.78 -15.07
CA ALA A 479 -7.31 2.18 -14.91
C ALA A 479 -8.82 2.45 -14.65
N ILE A 480 -9.63 1.41 -14.37
CA ILE A 480 -11.05 1.53 -14.05
C ILE A 480 -11.22 1.64 -12.53
N PRO A 481 -12.15 2.46 -12.00
CA PRO A 481 -12.44 2.48 -10.56
C PRO A 481 -12.73 1.08 -10.03
N MET A 482 -12.16 0.73 -8.87
CA MET A 482 -12.22 -0.62 -8.32
C MET A 482 -13.65 -1.18 -8.21
N THR A 483 -14.61 -0.34 -7.81
CA THR A 483 -16.04 -0.70 -7.75
C THR A 483 -16.59 -1.18 -9.10
N ASN A 484 -16.19 -0.52 -10.18
CA ASN A 484 -16.56 -0.89 -11.53
C ASN A 484 -15.84 -2.17 -11.98
N LYS A 485 -14.55 -2.34 -11.62
CA LYS A 485 -13.81 -3.59 -11.92
C LYS A 485 -14.52 -4.81 -11.33
N ILE A 486 -14.90 -4.74 -10.06
CA ILE A 486 -15.59 -5.83 -9.36
C ILE A 486 -16.93 -6.13 -10.03
N GLY A 487 -17.73 -5.09 -10.33
CA GLY A 487 -19.01 -5.24 -11.01
C GLY A 487 -18.87 -5.92 -12.37
N ASN A 488 -17.89 -5.49 -13.17
CA ASN A 488 -17.63 -6.04 -14.50
C ASN A 488 -17.12 -7.49 -14.45
N LEU A 489 -16.18 -7.79 -13.54
CA LEU A 489 -15.66 -9.14 -13.34
C LEU A 489 -16.77 -10.09 -12.90
N THR A 490 -17.60 -9.68 -11.93
CA THR A 490 -18.72 -10.49 -11.45
C THR A 490 -19.69 -10.81 -12.59
N GLN A 491 -20.05 -9.82 -13.40
CA GLN A 491 -20.92 -10.04 -14.56
C GLN A 491 -20.30 -10.99 -15.60
N LEU A 492 -19.00 -10.92 -15.84
CA LEU A 492 -18.31 -11.86 -16.74
C LEU A 492 -18.33 -13.28 -16.20
N TYR A 493 -18.01 -13.47 -14.91
CA TYR A 493 -18.06 -14.78 -14.27
C TYR A 493 -19.48 -15.35 -14.27
N ASP A 494 -20.47 -14.55 -13.88
CA ASP A 494 -21.89 -14.94 -13.90
C ASP A 494 -22.35 -15.32 -15.32
N ALA A 495 -21.89 -14.61 -16.35
CA ALA A 495 -22.20 -14.94 -17.74
C ALA A 495 -21.56 -16.26 -18.17
N VAL A 496 -20.29 -16.52 -17.83
CA VAL A 496 -19.60 -17.76 -18.18
C VAL A 496 -20.16 -18.96 -17.42
N GLU A 497 -20.55 -18.79 -16.15
CA GLU A 497 -21.17 -19.86 -15.37
C GLU A 497 -22.65 -20.09 -15.77
N GLY A 498 -23.37 -19.01 -16.10
CA GLY A 498 -24.80 -19.02 -16.32
C GLY A 498 -25.25 -19.29 -17.76
N THR A 499 -24.36 -19.18 -18.75
CA THR A 499 -24.72 -19.40 -20.16
C THR A 499 -23.75 -20.34 -20.88
N PRO A 500 -24.26 -21.29 -21.69
CA PRO A 500 -23.43 -22.06 -22.62
C PRO A 500 -22.79 -21.19 -23.72
N ASP A 501 -23.24 -19.95 -23.88
CA ASP A 501 -22.86 -19.05 -24.96
C ASP A 501 -22.06 -17.85 -24.43
N ILE A 502 -20.80 -18.13 -24.14
CA ILE A 502 -19.77 -17.18 -23.67
C ILE A 502 -19.70 -15.93 -24.58
N ALA A 503 -20.03 -16.05 -25.87
CA ALA A 503 -19.97 -14.95 -26.81
C ALA A 503 -20.94 -13.81 -26.44
N HIS A 504 -22.12 -14.11 -25.89
CA HIS A 504 -23.08 -13.07 -25.49
C HIS A 504 -22.60 -12.27 -24.28
N GLY A 505 -21.98 -12.93 -23.30
CA GLY A 505 -21.37 -12.28 -22.14
C GLY A 505 -20.21 -11.37 -22.54
N ILE A 506 -19.32 -11.86 -23.40
CA ILE A 506 -18.18 -11.06 -23.88
C ILE A 506 -18.66 -9.85 -24.70
N LEU A 507 -19.64 -10.01 -25.59
CA LEU A 507 -20.16 -8.89 -26.39
C LEU A 507 -20.78 -7.80 -25.51
N THR A 508 -21.51 -8.18 -24.46
CA THR A 508 -22.09 -7.21 -23.51
C THR A 508 -21.02 -6.38 -22.82
N VAL A 509 -19.89 -7.00 -22.45
CA VAL A 509 -18.77 -6.30 -21.80
C VAL A 509 -17.94 -5.51 -22.80
N ALA A 510 -17.72 -6.04 -24.00
CA ALA A 510 -17.06 -5.31 -25.08
C ALA A 510 -17.84 -4.03 -25.46
N ASP A 511 -19.18 -4.08 -25.45
CA ASP A 511 -20.03 -2.90 -25.66
C ASP A 511 -19.87 -1.87 -24.53
N HIS A 512 -19.76 -2.32 -23.27
CA HIS A 512 -19.50 -1.44 -22.11
C HIS A 512 -18.10 -0.82 -22.17
N VAL A 513 -17.08 -1.59 -22.56
CA VAL A 513 -15.70 -1.10 -22.74
C VAL A 513 -15.61 -0.12 -23.92
N SER A 514 -16.31 -0.41 -25.02
CA SER A 514 -16.38 0.48 -26.18
C SER A 514 -17.07 1.81 -25.86
N ALA A 515 -18.09 1.79 -24.99
CA ALA A 515 -18.73 3.00 -24.49
C ALA A 515 -17.78 3.86 -23.63
N PHE A 516 -16.83 3.25 -22.92
CA PHE A 516 -15.79 3.94 -22.16
C PHE A 516 -14.83 4.72 -23.07
N ARG A 517 -14.42 4.14 -24.20
CA ARG A 517 -13.52 4.77 -25.18
C ARG A 517 -14.08 6.06 -25.78
N MET A 518 -15.41 6.22 -25.82
CA MET A 518 -16.04 7.47 -26.30
C MET A 518 -16.00 8.60 -25.27
N ALA A 519 -15.70 8.31 -24.01
CA ALA A 519 -15.73 9.29 -22.91
C ALA A 519 -14.34 9.89 -22.59
N THR A 520 -13.24 9.22 -22.93
CA THR A 520 -11.86 9.70 -22.72
C THR A 520 -11.34 10.45 -23.98
N PRO A 521 -10.83 11.68 -23.85
CA PRO A 521 -10.25 12.40 -24.98
C PRO A 521 -9.06 11.64 -25.59
N PRO A 522 -8.84 11.71 -26.92
CA PRO A 522 -7.76 10.99 -27.63
C PRO A 522 -6.35 11.57 -27.39
N ASP A 523 -6.15 12.36 -26.35
CA ASP A 523 -4.83 12.83 -25.98
C ASP A 523 -4.05 11.61 -25.45
N ARG A 524 -3.05 11.18 -26.23
CA ARG A 524 -2.27 9.95 -25.98
C ARG A 524 -1.85 9.88 -24.52
N MET A 525 -2.14 8.77 -23.85
CA MET A 525 -1.53 8.47 -22.57
C MET A 525 -0.01 8.44 -22.79
N GLU A 526 0.70 9.42 -22.24
CA GLU A 526 2.14 9.27 -22.05
C GLU A 526 2.32 8.09 -21.10
N CYS A 527 3.27 7.20 -21.38
CA CYS A 527 3.50 6.02 -20.55
C CYS A 527 3.93 6.48 -19.14
N TRP A 528 2.97 6.44 -18.21
CA TRP A 528 3.10 6.92 -16.83
C TRP A 528 3.95 6.03 -15.95
#